data_AF-A0A4S2SB10-F1
#
_entry.id   AF-A0A4S2SB10-F1
#
_cell.length_a   1.000
_cell.length_b   1.000
_cell.length_c   1.000
_cell.angle_alpha   90.00
_cell.angle_beta   90.00
_cell.angle_gamma   90.00
#
_symmetry.space_group_name_H-M   'P 1'
#
loop_
_entity.id
_entity.type
_entity.pdbx_description
1 polymer ?
#
loop_
_entity_poly.entity_id
_entity_poly.type
_entity_poly.pdbx_seq_one_letter_code
_entity_poly.pdbx_strand_id
1 'polypeptide(L)'
;AMLLFSLIVVATLHRALKPLRKASAAAGQIQVDNLSARLSLEDVPSELTPLFNAFNLALQRLEDGYRVQREFLATAAHELKTPLALMRGQIELDERGDRGALLRDLDHMARQVHQLLHLAEASERQNYVMEQIDLKDIAAEASAQLERLAQQREVHIVGPANEEPVMIAADRGALFVLMRNLIENAVHHAPPGSAVDVDVSVRGVAVRDYGDGIAADAMP
;
A
#
# COMPACT_ATOMS: atom_id res chain seq x y z
N ALA A 1 -41.76 5.66 45.95
CA ALA A 1 -40.78 4.56 46.05
C ALA A 1 -40.47 3.91 44.69
N MET A 2 -41.46 3.33 43.99
CA MET A 2 -41.23 2.62 42.72
C MET A 2 -40.63 3.49 41.58
N LEU A 3 -41.08 4.74 41.42
CA LEU A 3 -40.52 5.64 40.39
C LEU A 3 -39.04 5.98 40.65
N LEU A 4 -38.66 6.19 41.91
CA LEU A 4 -37.29 6.46 42.30
C LEU A 4 -36.40 5.21 42.09
N PHE A 5 -36.91 4.03 42.45
CA PHE A 5 -36.23 2.76 42.21
C PHE A 5 -36.01 2.52 40.71
N SER A 6 -37.03 2.72 39.88
CA SER A 6 -36.93 2.59 38.42
C SER A 6 -35.93 3.58 37.83
N LEU A 7 -35.89 4.83 38.30
CA LEU A 7 -34.93 5.84 37.86
C LEU A 7 -33.49 5.44 38.19
N ILE A 8 -33.26 4.93 39.41
CA ILE A 8 -31.94 4.47 39.85
C ILE A 8 -31.48 3.27 39.01
N VAL A 9 -32.36 2.29 38.77
CA VAL A 9 -32.07 1.09 37.96
C VAL A 9 -31.72 1.48 36.52
N VAL A 10 -32.51 2.37 35.90
CA VAL A 10 -32.24 2.84 34.53
C VAL A 10 -30.91 3.61 34.48
N ALA A 11 -30.62 4.44 35.49
CA ALA A 11 -29.37 5.20 35.56
C ALA A 11 -28.13 4.30 35.79
N THR A 12 -28.24 3.27 36.63
CA THR A 12 -27.16 2.28 36.83
C THR A 12 -26.94 1.44 35.57
N LEU A 13 -28.01 0.98 34.93
CA LEU A 13 -27.92 0.20 33.70
C LEU A 13 -27.30 1.02 32.55
N HIS A 14 -27.71 2.29 32.40
CA HIS A 14 -27.09 3.19 31.41
C HIS A 14 -25.61 3.43 31.67
N ARG A 15 -25.20 3.59 32.93
CA ARG A 15 -23.78 3.75 33.30
C ARG A 15 -22.98 2.46 33.06
N ALA A 16 -23.54 1.30 33.40
CA ALA A 16 -22.89 0.00 33.22
C ALA A 16 -22.70 -0.37 31.74
N LEU A 17 -23.63 0.04 30.86
CA LEU A 17 -23.59 -0.27 29.42
C LEU A 17 -22.84 0.78 28.58
N LYS A 18 -22.54 1.97 29.13
CA LYS A 18 -21.81 3.03 28.42
C LYS A 18 -20.39 2.60 27.98
N PRO A 19 -19.57 1.93 28.82
CA PRO A 19 -18.26 1.41 28.40
C PRO A 19 -18.37 0.39 27.26
N LEU A 20 -19.40 -0.46 27.28
CA LEU A 20 -19.62 -1.46 26.24
C LEU A 20 -19.95 -0.82 24.88
N ARG A 21 -20.73 0.26 24.85
CA ARG A 21 -21.01 1.03 23.62
C ARG A 21 -19.75 1.71 23.08
N LYS A 22 -18.92 2.29 23.95
CA LYS A 22 -17.63 2.87 23.55
C LYS A 22 -16.69 1.81 22.98
N ALA A 23 -16.60 0.66 23.63
CA ALA A 23 -15.79 -0.46 23.17
C ALA A 23 -16.29 -1.04 21.84
N SER A 24 -17.61 -1.16 21.67
CA SER A 24 -18.20 -1.60 20.39
C SER A 24 -17.92 -0.60 19.25
N ALA A 25 -18.02 0.70 19.52
CA ALA A 25 -17.67 1.73 18.54
C ALA A 25 -16.17 1.73 18.21
N ALA A 26 -15.29 1.57 19.21
CA ALA A 26 -13.85 1.44 19.01
C ALA A 26 -13.50 0.17 18.23
N ALA A 27 -14.12 -0.97 18.57
CA ALA A 27 -13.96 -2.22 17.85
C ALA A 27 -14.42 -2.13 16.39
N GLY A 28 -15.52 -1.41 16.12
CA GLY A 28 -16.01 -1.15 14.77
C GLY A 28 -15.10 -0.27 13.91
N GLN A 29 -14.12 0.41 14.52
CA GLN A 29 -13.10 1.19 13.82
C GLN A 29 -11.79 0.42 13.63
N ILE A 30 -11.65 -0.78 14.21
CA ILE A 30 -10.47 -1.62 14.01
C ILE A 30 -10.50 -2.14 12.59
N GLN A 31 -9.50 -1.73 11.82
CA GLN A 31 -9.25 -2.16 10.47
C GLN A 31 -7.96 -2.97 10.43
N VAL A 32 -7.78 -3.77 9.38
CA VAL A 32 -6.58 -4.62 9.18
C VAL A 32 -5.30 -3.77 9.11
N ASP A 33 -5.42 -2.49 8.76
CA ASP A 33 -4.33 -1.51 8.69
C ASP A 33 -4.03 -0.80 10.04
N ASN A 34 -4.82 -1.05 11.08
CA ASN A 34 -4.63 -0.50 12.44
C ASN A 34 -4.93 -1.54 13.54
N LEU A 35 -4.27 -2.69 13.45
CA LEU A 35 -4.40 -3.77 14.44
C LEU A 35 -3.73 -3.46 15.79
N SER A 36 -2.94 -2.39 15.90
CA SER A 36 -2.30 -1.96 17.15
C SER A 36 -3.27 -1.23 18.09
N ALA A 37 -4.45 -0.83 17.60
CA ALA A 37 -5.51 -0.29 18.44
C ALA A 37 -5.91 -1.28 19.55
N ARG A 38 -6.22 -0.78 20.74
CA ARG A 38 -6.66 -1.58 21.90
C ARG A 38 -7.89 -0.96 22.53
N LEU A 39 -8.73 -1.80 23.11
CA LEU A 39 -9.82 -1.31 23.96
C LEU A 39 -9.22 -0.78 25.25
N SER A 40 -9.54 0.48 25.59
CA SER A 40 -9.14 1.08 26.87
C SER A 40 -9.80 0.34 28.03
N LEU A 41 -9.01 0.12 29.09
CA LEU A 41 -9.46 -0.47 30.35
C LEU A 41 -9.87 0.60 31.38
N GLU A 42 -9.78 1.89 31.03
CA GLU A 42 -10.21 2.99 31.90
C GLU A 42 -11.72 2.99 32.09
N ASP A 43 -12.17 3.17 33.33
CA ASP A 43 -13.59 3.20 33.72
C ASP A 43 -14.40 1.95 33.33
N VAL A 44 -13.74 0.81 33.14
CA VAL A 44 -14.39 -0.47 32.84
C VAL A 44 -14.79 -1.17 34.15
N PRO A 45 -16.08 -1.54 34.32
CA PRO A 45 -16.52 -2.34 35.46
C PRO A 45 -15.74 -3.65 35.56
N SER A 46 -15.43 -4.09 36.79
CA SER A 46 -14.63 -5.31 37.05
C SER A 46 -15.16 -6.57 36.36
N GLU A 47 -16.47 -6.65 36.15
CA GLU A 47 -17.16 -7.75 35.48
C GLU A 47 -16.88 -7.80 33.97
N LEU A 48 -16.58 -6.65 33.35
CA LEU A 48 -16.29 -6.53 31.92
C LEU A 48 -14.78 -6.56 31.62
N THR A 49 -13.93 -6.34 32.62
CA THR A 49 -12.46 -6.39 32.48
C THR A 49 -11.96 -7.70 31.85
N PRO A 50 -12.43 -8.90 32.22
CA PRO A 50 -12.00 -10.15 31.58
C PRO A 50 -12.32 -10.21 30.08
N LEU A 51 -13.45 -9.64 29.65
CA LEU A 51 -13.85 -9.59 28.24
C LEU A 51 -12.93 -8.66 27.44
N PHE A 52 -12.63 -7.46 27.97
CA PHE A 52 -11.73 -6.52 27.32
C PHE A 52 -10.31 -7.10 27.19
N ASN A 53 -9.83 -7.78 28.23
CA ASN A 53 -8.54 -8.47 28.19
C ASN A 53 -8.52 -9.60 27.16
N ALA A 54 -9.58 -10.43 27.09
CA ALA A 54 -9.68 -11.49 26.09
C ALA A 54 -9.72 -10.93 24.66
N PHE A 55 -10.42 -9.80 24.45
CA PHE A 55 -10.47 -9.13 23.15
C PHE A 55 -9.11 -8.55 22.76
N ASN A 56 -8.44 -7.82 23.67
CA ASN A 56 -7.10 -7.29 23.43
C ASN A 56 -6.08 -8.41 23.15
N LEU A 57 -6.18 -9.56 23.81
CA LEU A 57 -5.35 -10.73 23.54
C LEU A 57 -5.64 -11.33 22.15
N ALA A 58 -6.91 -11.38 21.73
CA ALA A 58 -7.27 -11.82 20.39
C ALA A 58 -6.69 -10.89 19.31
N LEU A 59 -6.76 -9.57 19.52
CA LEU A 59 -6.12 -8.58 18.64
C LEU A 59 -4.61 -8.77 18.58
N GLN A 60 -3.96 -9.00 19.73
CA GLN A 60 -2.52 -9.27 19.76
C GLN A 60 -2.14 -10.50 18.95
N ARG A 61 -2.88 -11.62 19.09
CA ARG A 61 -2.64 -12.83 18.30
C ARG A 61 -2.84 -12.60 16.80
N LEU A 62 -3.83 -11.77 16.44
CA LEU A 62 -4.08 -11.40 15.06
C LEU A 62 -2.93 -10.56 14.50
N GLU A 63 -2.47 -9.55 15.25
CA GLU A 63 -1.31 -8.73 14.91
C GLU A 63 -0.03 -9.56 14.74
N ASP A 64 0.23 -10.48 15.66
CA ASP A 64 1.37 -11.40 15.58
C ASP A 64 1.30 -12.29 14.33
N GLY A 65 0.13 -12.86 14.03
CA GLY A 65 -0.07 -13.68 12.83
C GLY A 65 0.13 -12.90 11.53
N TYR A 66 -0.40 -11.68 11.45
CA TYR A 66 -0.20 -10.79 10.30
C TYR A 66 1.28 -10.39 10.14
N ARG A 67 1.99 -10.11 11.23
CA ARG A 67 3.43 -9.81 11.19
C ARG A 67 4.23 -10.98 10.63
N VAL A 68 4.01 -12.20 11.12
CA VAL A 68 4.69 -13.41 10.62
C VAL A 68 4.40 -13.65 9.14
N GLN A 69 3.13 -13.50 8.72
CA GLN A 69 2.76 -13.65 7.31
C GLN A 69 3.46 -12.62 6.42
N ARG A 70 3.61 -11.37 6.89
CA ARG A 70 4.29 -10.30 6.15
C ARG A 70 5.80 -10.53 6.06
N GLU A 71 6.46 -10.84 7.18
CA GLU A 71 7.89 -11.19 7.20
C GLU A 71 8.18 -12.35 6.24
N PHE A 72 7.34 -13.39 6.25
CA PHE A 72 7.45 -14.51 5.31
C PHE A 72 7.35 -14.06 3.84
N LEU A 73 6.37 -13.21 3.51
CA LEU A 73 6.22 -12.69 2.14
C LEU A 73 7.43 -11.83 1.72
N ALA A 74 7.95 -10.99 2.63
CA ALA A 74 9.11 -10.16 2.36
C ALA A 74 10.38 -11.00 2.12
N THR A 75 10.63 -11.99 2.99
CA THR A 75 11.75 -12.94 2.81
C THR A 75 11.60 -13.74 1.52
N ALA A 76 10.42 -14.30 1.26
CA ALA A 76 10.16 -15.07 0.04
C ALA A 76 10.41 -14.24 -1.23
N ALA A 77 10.00 -12.97 -1.25
CA ALA A 77 10.23 -12.12 -2.40
C ALA A 77 11.72 -11.84 -2.63
N HIS A 78 12.49 -11.60 -1.57
CA HIS A 78 13.94 -11.39 -1.68
C HIS A 78 14.63 -12.67 -2.19
N GLU A 79 14.25 -13.82 -1.64
CA GLU A 79 14.79 -15.12 -2.05
C GLU A 79 14.39 -15.53 -3.47
N LEU A 80 13.25 -15.07 -4.00
CA LEU A 80 12.81 -15.31 -5.38
C LEU A 80 13.43 -14.34 -6.39
N LYS A 81 13.77 -13.11 -6.00
CA LYS A 81 14.37 -12.11 -6.90
C LYS A 81 15.72 -12.55 -7.45
N THR A 82 16.54 -13.17 -6.60
CA THR A 82 17.88 -13.67 -6.94
C THR A 82 17.87 -14.80 -7.99
N PRO A 83 17.12 -15.91 -7.84
CA PRO A 83 17.05 -16.96 -8.85
C PRO A 83 16.40 -16.47 -10.15
N LEU A 84 15.44 -15.55 -10.10
CA LEU A 84 14.87 -14.94 -11.32
C LEU A 84 15.93 -14.12 -12.08
N ALA A 85 16.75 -13.33 -11.39
CA ALA A 85 17.85 -12.59 -12.01
C ALA A 85 18.90 -13.54 -12.62
N LEU A 86 19.22 -14.65 -11.94
CA LEU A 86 20.15 -15.67 -12.45
C LEU A 86 19.60 -16.41 -13.68
N MET A 87 18.32 -16.80 -13.68
CA MET A 87 17.69 -17.44 -14.85
C MET A 87 17.62 -16.49 -16.04
N ARG A 88 17.30 -15.21 -15.80
CA ARG A 88 17.35 -14.17 -16.84
C ARG A 88 18.76 -14.08 -17.46
N GLY A 89 19.80 -14.05 -16.65
CA GLY A 89 21.19 -14.04 -17.13
C GLY A 89 21.54 -15.29 -17.94
N GLN A 90 21.08 -16.47 -17.53
CA GLN A 90 21.31 -17.72 -18.27
C GLN A 90 20.60 -17.72 -19.63
N ILE A 91 19.35 -17.25 -19.70
CA ILE A 91 18.61 -17.13 -20.97
C ILE A 91 19.21 -16.04 -21.86
N GLU A 92 19.76 -14.97 -21.26
CA GLU A 92 20.51 -13.95 -22.00
C GLU A 92 21.87 -14.46 -22.54
N LEU A 93 22.38 -15.58 -22.03
CA LEU A 93 23.63 -16.20 -22.51
C LEU A 93 23.40 -17.41 -23.43
N ASP A 94 22.17 -17.92 -23.51
CA ASP A 94 21.82 -19.07 -24.35
C ASP A 94 21.53 -18.64 -25.80
N GLU A 95 22.20 -19.27 -26.77
CA GLU A 95 22.07 -18.97 -28.20
C GLU A 95 21.10 -19.93 -28.92
N ARG A 96 20.46 -20.86 -28.20
CA ARG A 96 19.60 -21.90 -28.79
C ARG A 96 18.21 -21.92 -28.15
N GLY A 97 17.16 -21.73 -28.96
CA GLY A 97 15.75 -21.83 -28.56
C GLY A 97 14.95 -20.53 -28.67
N ASP A 98 13.65 -20.57 -28.36
CA ASP A 98 12.74 -19.40 -28.34
C ASP A 98 12.98 -18.54 -27.09
N ARG A 99 14.14 -17.88 -27.08
CA ARG A 99 14.63 -16.99 -26.02
C ARG A 99 13.65 -15.86 -25.70
N GLY A 100 12.86 -15.41 -26.69
CA GLY A 100 11.88 -14.35 -26.52
C GLY A 100 10.70 -14.76 -25.64
N ALA A 101 10.21 -15.99 -25.76
CA ALA A 101 9.12 -16.50 -24.93
C ALA A 101 9.56 -16.68 -23.47
N LEU A 102 10.73 -17.29 -23.25
CA LEU A 102 11.28 -17.51 -21.91
C LEU A 102 11.56 -16.21 -21.15
N LEU A 103 12.07 -15.17 -21.83
CA LEU A 103 12.28 -13.86 -21.22
C LEU A 103 10.96 -13.18 -20.85
N ARG A 104 9.91 -13.30 -21.68
CA ARG A 104 8.58 -12.74 -21.37
C ARG A 104 7.94 -13.39 -20.15
N ASP A 105 8.05 -14.72 -20.03
CA ASP A 105 7.53 -15.47 -18.88
C ASP A 105 8.28 -15.12 -17.60
N LEU A 106 9.61 -14.98 -17.67
CA LEU A 106 10.44 -14.53 -16.54
C LEU A 106 10.13 -13.10 -16.11
N ASP A 107 9.96 -12.19 -17.07
CA ASP A 107 9.57 -10.81 -16.78
C ASP A 107 8.16 -10.77 -16.15
N HIS A 108 7.25 -11.64 -16.56
CA HIS A 108 5.93 -11.77 -15.94
C HIS A 108 6.02 -12.26 -14.49
N MET A 109 6.78 -13.32 -14.24
CA MET A 109 7.03 -13.84 -12.88
C MET A 109 7.70 -12.80 -11.99
N ALA A 110 8.71 -12.08 -12.52
CA ALA A 110 9.40 -11.02 -11.78
C ALA A 110 8.48 -9.86 -11.41
N ARG A 111 7.54 -9.49 -12.31
CA ARG A 111 6.52 -8.49 -12.00
C ARG A 111 5.54 -8.98 -10.92
N GLN A 112 5.07 -10.23 -11.00
CA GLN A 112 4.15 -10.79 -9.99
C GLN A 112 4.80 -10.86 -8.60
N VAL A 113 6.07 -11.24 -8.52
CA VAL A 113 6.82 -11.25 -7.25
C VAL A 113 7.00 -9.82 -6.71
N HIS A 114 7.36 -8.85 -7.55
CA HIS A 114 7.45 -7.45 -7.11
C HIS A 114 6.10 -6.88 -6.65
N GLN A 115 5.00 -7.23 -7.31
CA GLN A 115 3.65 -6.80 -6.91
C GLN A 115 3.24 -7.40 -5.56
N LEU A 116 3.49 -8.69 -5.33
CA LEU A 116 3.25 -9.33 -4.03
C LEU A 116 4.12 -8.73 -2.93
N LEU A 117 5.38 -8.38 -3.25
CA LEU A 117 6.30 -7.73 -2.32
C LEU A 117 5.85 -6.31 -1.97
N HIS A 118 5.50 -5.49 -2.96
CA HIS A 118 4.98 -4.14 -2.72
C HIS A 118 3.70 -4.18 -1.88
N LEU A 119 2.84 -5.20 -2.05
CA LEU A 119 1.64 -5.38 -1.26
C LEU A 119 1.97 -5.77 0.21
N ALA A 120 3.05 -6.52 0.41
CA ALA A 120 3.58 -6.82 1.75
C ALA A 120 4.21 -5.57 2.40
N GLU A 121 5.01 -4.80 1.67
CA GLU A 121 5.71 -3.60 2.15
C GLU A 121 4.76 -2.42 2.42
N ALA A 122 3.76 -2.19 1.57
CA ALA A 122 2.76 -1.13 1.77
C ALA A 122 1.91 -1.32 3.04
N SER A 123 1.93 -2.52 3.62
CA SER A 123 1.27 -2.83 4.88
C SER A 123 2.07 -2.44 6.13
N GLU A 124 3.35 -2.06 5.97
CA GLU A 124 4.22 -1.48 7.01
C GLU A 124 4.04 0.04 7.13
N ARG A 125 2.85 0.52 7.50
CA ARG A 125 2.65 1.95 7.85
C ARG A 125 3.47 2.42 9.08
N GLN A 126 4.23 1.54 9.73
CA GLN A 126 4.90 1.83 11.01
C GLN A 126 6.27 2.51 10.88
N ASN A 127 6.84 2.69 9.68
CA ASN A 127 8.19 3.28 9.51
C ASN A 127 8.26 4.51 8.59
N TYR A 128 7.13 5.08 8.16
CA TYR A 128 7.16 6.27 7.32
C TYR A 128 7.72 7.48 8.06
N VAL A 129 8.78 8.07 7.52
CA VAL A 129 9.35 9.32 8.00
C VAL A 129 8.68 10.44 7.21
N MET A 130 7.63 11.03 7.81
CA MET A 130 6.91 12.13 7.19
C MET A 130 7.76 13.40 7.23
N GLU A 131 8.15 13.89 6.06
CA GLU A 131 8.86 15.14 5.88
C GLU A 131 8.14 16.04 4.85
N GLN A 132 8.49 17.32 4.82
CA GLN A 132 7.96 18.26 3.82
C GLN A 132 8.72 18.07 2.52
N ILE A 133 8.02 17.60 1.48
CA ILE A 133 8.60 17.22 0.20
C ILE A 133 7.90 18.01 -0.90
N ASP A 134 8.67 18.50 -1.88
CA ASP A 134 8.10 18.94 -3.14
C ASP A 134 7.75 17.72 -4.01
N LEU A 135 6.46 17.51 -4.24
CA LEU A 135 5.94 16.43 -5.05
C LEU A 135 6.48 16.45 -6.49
N LYS A 136 6.83 17.63 -7.02
CA LYS A 136 7.40 17.77 -8.37
C LYS A 136 8.80 17.20 -8.47
N ASP A 137 9.64 17.39 -7.45
CA ASP A 137 11.00 16.84 -7.41
C ASP A 137 10.96 15.32 -7.49
N ILE A 138 10.03 14.69 -6.76
CA ILE A 138 9.87 13.24 -6.77
C ILE A 138 9.35 12.74 -8.12
N ALA A 139 8.39 13.45 -8.73
CA ALA A 139 7.89 13.12 -10.05
C ALA A 139 8.97 13.23 -11.13
N ALA A 140 9.80 14.27 -11.07
CA ALA A 140 10.93 14.48 -11.96
C ALA A 140 12.00 13.41 -11.77
N GLU A 141 12.37 13.09 -10.53
CA GLU A 141 13.34 12.04 -10.21
C GLU A 141 12.89 10.67 -10.73
N ALA A 142 11.62 10.31 -10.52
CA ALA A 142 11.05 9.06 -11.02
C ALA A 142 11.00 9.02 -12.55
N SER A 143 10.63 10.14 -13.20
CA SER A 143 10.61 10.26 -14.66
C SER A 143 12.02 10.07 -15.25
N ALA A 144 13.03 10.71 -14.66
CA ALA A 144 14.42 10.59 -15.08
C ALA A 144 14.95 9.15 -14.99
N GLN A 145 14.55 8.40 -13.94
CA GLN A 145 14.95 6.99 -13.80
C GLN A 145 14.38 6.10 -14.92
N LEU A 146 13.23 6.47 -15.48
CA LEU A 146 12.50 5.71 -16.49
C LEU A 146 12.74 6.17 -17.93
N GLU A 147 13.51 7.24 -18.15
CA GLU A 147 13.81 7.76 -19.50
C GLU A 147 14.39 6.69 -20.43
N ARG A 148 15.30 5.84 -19.94
CA ARG A 148 15.89 4.77 -20.75
C ARG A 148 14.85 3.75 -21.18
N LEU A 149 13.94 3.37 -20.28
CA LEU A 149 12.86 2.43 -20.58
C LEU A 149 11.90 3.05 -21.61
N ALA A 150 11.55 4.32 -21.43
CA ALA A 150 10.68 5.07 -22.34
C ALA A 150 11.30 5.15 -23.74
N GLN A 151 12.60 5.45 -23.86
CA GLN A 151 13.32 5.44 -25.14
C GLN A 151 13.29 4.06 -25.82
N GLN A 152 13.51 2.98 -25.08
CA GLN A 152 13.44 1.61 -25.62
C GLN A 152 12.03 1.24 -26.13
N ARG A 153 11.00 1.87 -25.57
CA ARG A 153 9.59 1.69 -25.94
C ARG A 153 9.11 2.70 -27.00
N GLU A 154 9.97 3.62 -27.42
CA GLU A 154 9.62 4.76 -28.28
C GLU A 154 8.52 5.67 -27.68
N VAL A 155 8.50 5.80 -26.36
CA VAL A 155 7.54 6.62 -25.61
C VAL A 155 8.25 7.85 -25.04
N HIS A 156 7.56 8.99 -25.02
CA HIS A 156 8.07 10.23 -24.43
C HIS A 156 7.42 10.54 -23.09
N ILE A 157 8.20 10.70 -22.02
CA ILE A 157 7.67 11.13 -20.72
C ILE A 157 7.65 12.65 -20.69
N VAL A 158 6.45 13.22 -20.50
CA VAL A 158 6.23 14.66 -20.35
C VAL A 158 6.10 14.96 -18.86
N GLY A 159 7.11 15.64 -18.32
CA GLY A 159 7.14 16.04 -16.91
C GLY A 159 6.13 17.16 -16.57
N PRO A 160 5.99 17.49 -15.28
CA PRO A 160 5.02 18.49 -14.81
C PRO A 160 5.30 19.89 -15.40
N ALA A 161 4.27 20.53 -15.96
CA ALA A 161 4.40 21.77 -16.75
C ALA A 161 4.47 23.08 -15.94
N ASN A 162 4.07 23.10 -14.67
CA ASN A 162 4.13 24.31 -13.82
C ASN A 162 5.44 24.31 -13.01
N GLU A 163 6.01 25.47 -12.71
CA GLU A 163 7.21 25.64 -11.89
C GLU A 163 6.93 25.80 -10.39
N GLU A 164 5.68 26.08 -9.97
CA GLU A 164 5.39 26.33 -8.54
C GLU A 164 5.49 25.05 -7.68
N PRO A 165 6.27 25.03 -6.60
CA PRO A 165 6.45 23.83 -5.78
C PRO A 165 5.13 23.35 -5.14
N VAL A 166 4.93 22.03 -5.06
CA VAL A 166 3.75 21.43 -4.42
C VAL A 166 4.21 20.67 -3.18
N MET A 167 4.23 21.38 -2.05
CA MET A 167 4.71 20.85 -0.78
C MET A 167 3.66 19.94 -0.11
N ILE A 168 4.04 18.72 0.23
CA ILE A 168 3.23 17.76 0.97
C ILE A 168 4.01 17.11 2.11
N ALA A 169 3.31 16.68 3.15
CA ALA A 169 3.88 15.82 4.19
C ALA A 169 3.78 14.35 3.74
N ALA A 170 4.91 13.74 3.41
CA ALA A 170 4.97 12.35 2.94
C ALA A 170 6.32 11.71 3.31
N ASP A 171 6.39 10.39 3.22
CA ASP A 171 7.66 9.66 3.20
C ASP A 171 8.24 9.69 1.78
N ARG A 172 9.48 10.17 1.66
CA ARG A 172 10.14 10.35 0.36
C ARG A 172 10.29 9.05 -0.41
N GLY A 173 10.73 7.99 0.26
CA GLY A 173 10.97 6.70 -0.37
C GLY A 173 9.67 6.07 -0.87
N ALA A 174 8.63 6.09 -0.03
CA ALA A 174 7.32 5.55 -0.38
C ALA A 174 6.69 6.31 -1.56
N LEU A 175 6.77 7.64 -1.54
CA LEU A 175 6.24 8.48 -2.62
C LEU A 175 7.00 8.26 -3.92
N PHE A 176 8.33 8.14 -3.86
CA PHE A 176 9.15 7.82 -5.03
C PHE A 176 8.78 6.48 -5.66
N VAL A 177 8.62 5.42 -4.84
CA VAL A 177 8.20 4.11 -5.31
C VAL A 177 6.82 4.17 -5.96
N LEU A 178 5.87 4.89 -5.36
CA LEU A 178 4.54 5.10 -5.94
C LEU A 178 4.62 5.78 -7.30
N MET A 179 5.33 6.90 -7.40
CA MET A 179 5.49 7.65 -8.64
C MET A 179 6.14 6.81 -9.74
N ARG A 180 7.24 6.12 -9.41
CA ARG A 180 7.93 5.23 -10.35
C ARG A 180 7.00 4.14 -10.87
N ASN A 181 6.23 3.48 -10.00
CA ASN A 181 5.33 2.41 -10.41
C ASN A 181 4.23 2.91 -11.35
N LEU A 182 3.64 4.08 -11.08
CA LEU A 182 2.61 4.65 -11.95
C LEU A 182 3.18 4.99 -13.34
N ILE A 183 4.35 5.65 -13.38
CA ILE A 183 5.00 6.05 -14.64
C ILE A 183 5.49 4.83 -15.41
N GLU A 184 6.09 3.84 -14.74
CA GLU A 184 6.55 2.60 -15.35
C GLU A 184 5.39 1.83 -15.98
N ASN A 185 4.26 1.75 -15.28
CA ASN A 185 3.06 1.11 -15.81
C ASN A 185 2.53 1.85 -17.04
N ALA A 186 2.45 3.19 -16.99
CA ALA A 186 2.04 4.02 -18.11
C ALA A 186 2.97 3.83 -19.33
N VAL A 187 4.29 3.80 -19.14
CA VAL A 187 5.28 3.56 -20.22
C VAL A 187 5.13 2.16 -20.82
N HIS A 188 4.80 1.15 -20.02
CA HIS A 188 4.60 -0.21 -20.51
C HIS A 188 3.36 -0.39 -21.38
N HIS A 189 2.31 0.39 -21.11
CA HIS A 189 1.03 0.28 -21.79
C HIS A 189 0.83 1.35 -22.88
N ALA A 190 1.64 2.40 -22.89
CA ALA A 190 1.65 3.41 -23.93
C ALA A 190 2.06 2.82 -25.31
N PRO A 191 1.36 3.18 -26.40
CA PRO A 191 1.75 2.79 -27.76
C PRO A 191 3.10 3.41 -28.15
N PRO A 192 3.92 2.74 -28.99
CA PRO A 192 5.12 3.34 -29.57
C PRO A 192 4.80 4.65 -30.31
N GLY A 193 5.64 5.66 -30.12
CA GLY A 193 5.48 7.01 -30.67
C GLY A 193 4.53 7.92 -29.87
N SER A 194 3.99 7.47 -28.74
CA SER A 194 3.10 8.25 -27.88
C SER A 194 3.82 8.89 -26.69
N ALA A 195 3.06 9.55 -25.81
CA ALA A 195 3.57 10.21 -24.61
C ALA A 195 2.97 9.63 -23.32
N VAL A 196 3.65 9.84 -22.21
CA VAL A 196 3.13 9.66 -20.85
C VAL A 196 3.18 11.02 -20.16
N ASP A 197 2.01 11.57 -19.85
CA ASP A 197 1.88 12.88 -19.22
C ASP A 197 1.86 12.73 -17.69
N VAL A 198 2.78 13.42 -17.01
CA VAL A 198 2.89 13.43 -15.54
C VAL A 198 2.51 14.80 -15.02
N ASP A 199 1.29 14.93 -14.51
CA ASP A 199 0.76 16.17 -13.95
C ASP A 199 0.84 16.15 -12.42
N VAL A 200 1.38 17.23 -11.87
CA VAL A 200 1.45 17.46 -10.42
C VAL A 200 0.75 18.77 -10.07
N SER A 201 -0.23 18.70 -9.18
CA SER A 201 -0.97 19.86 -8.70
C SER A 201 -1.29 19.75 -7.21
N VAL A 202 -1.80 20.84 -6.63
CA VAL A 202 -2.33 20.83 -5.25
C VAL A 202 -3.49 19.84 -5.03
N ARG A 203 -4.12 19.35 -6.10
CA ARG A 203 -5.17 18.34 -6.04
C ARG A 203 -4.64 16.90 -6.05
N GLY A 204 -3.34 16.72 -6.31
CA GLY A 204 -2.69 15.42 -6.40
C GLY A 204 -1.89 15.25 -7.70
N VAL A 205 -1.56 13.99 -7.97
CA VAL A 205 -0.82 13.54 -9.15
C VAL A 205 -1.77 12.86 -10.14
N ALA A 206 -1.56 13.10 -11.42
CA ALA A 206 -2.12 12.29 -12.49
C ALA A 206 -0.99 11.80 -13.41
N VAL A 207 -1.02 10.51 -13.74
CA VAL A 207 -0.18 9.92 -14.80
C VAL A 207 -1.11 9.41 -15.87
N ARG A 208 -0.92 9.86 -17.11
CA ARG A 208 -1.78 9.50 -18.24
C ARG A 208 -0.94 8.88 -19.35
N ASP A 209 -1.30 7.67 -19.76
CA ASP A 209 -0.89 7.06 -21.02
C ASP A 209 -2.03 7.12 -22.05
N TYR A 210 -1.69 6.77 -23.30
CA TYR A 210 -2.64 6.69 -24.42
C TYR A 210 -2.79 5.26 -24.95
N GLY A 211 -2.65 4.26 -24.06
CA GLY A 211 -2.84 2.85 -24.37
C GLY A 211 -4.32 2.44 -24.49
N ASP A 212 -4.53 1.14 -24.69
CA ASP A 212 -5.86 0.53 -24.84
C ASP A 212 -6.72 0.59 -23.56
N GLY A 213 -6.13 1.04 -22.44
CA GLY A 213 -6.77 1.09 -21.14
C GLY A 213 -7.06 -0.29 -20.56
N ILE A 214 -7.87 -0.32 -19.50
CA ILE A 214 -8.33 -1.56 -18.85
C ILE A 214 -9.83 -1.69 -19.13
N ALA A 215 -10.27 -2.87 -19.54
CA ALA A 215 -11.69 -3.15 -19.75
C ALA A 215 -12.48 -2.91 -18.46
N ALA A 216 -13.71 -2.39 -18.56
CA ALA A 216 -14.48 -1.91 -17.41
C ALA A 216 -14.83 -3.00 -16.38
N ASP A 217 -14.85 -4.26 -16.81
CA ASP A 217 -15.05 -5.47 -16.01
C ASP A 217 -13.77 -5.98 -15.32
N ALA A 218 -12.60 -5.45 -15.71
CA ALA A 218 -11.29 -5.73 -15.13
C ALA A 218 -10.72 -4.54 -14.33
N MET A 219 -11.49 -3.46 -14.16
CA MET A 219 -11.11 -2.38 -13.24
C MET A 219 -11.24 -2.87 -11.78
N PRO A 220 -10.25 -2.58 -10.90
CA PRO A 220 -10.25 -2.98 -9.49
C PRO A 220 -11.35 -2.31 -8.66
#